data_AF-A0A6I7XU52-F1
#
_entry.id   AF-A0A6I7XU52-F1
#
_cell.length_a   1.000
_cell.length_b   1.000
_cell.length_c   1.000
_cell.angle_alpha   90.00
_cell.angle_beta   90.00
_cell.angle_gamma   90.00
#
_symmetry.space_group_name_H-M   'P 1'
#
loop_
_entity.id
_entity.type
_entity.pdbx_description
1 polymer ?
#
loop_
_entity_poly.entity_id
_entity_poly.type
_entity_poly.pdbx_seq_one_letter_code
_entity_poly.pdbx_strand_id
1 'polypeptide(L)'
;MRQASMFQSATWPLSSLALLSVDLEAVARRLKLSLESSWDGHGRVRAAFFVLDGTDFVVTHHEGDAPGTHVWTRKGGPVDPAARTASLLAALGVGPETVSYSVWGVGTDLRHVPAAWGRGRGKPARSHQDLWAHFRRRPEMFVDRLSFGTVVAFLNGYDIASDRAVLDGFREWLAAKLGYGWNLVYWALAENLIFPDGRPEKPWSPMTEQHAVAGLISLIDEYFENLAGAPEEPPEMV
;
A
#
# COMPACT_ATOMS: atom_id res chain seq x y z
N MET A 1 23.99 4.26 -4.41
CA MET A 1 23.27 2.98 -4.58
C MET A 1 24.21 1.81 -4.33
N ARG A 2 23.78 0.78 -3.57
CA ARG A 2 24.58 -0.43 -3.28
C ARG A 2 23.79 -1.66 -3.69
N GLN A 3 24.39 -2.61 -4.40
CA GLN A 3 23.72 -3.86 -4.78
C GLN A 3 23.93 -4.95 -3.71
N ALA A 4 22.89 -5.75 -3.44
CA ALA A 4 22.94 -6.96 -2.62
C ALA A 4 22.65 -8.18 -3.50
N SER A 5 23.12 -9.37 -3.11
CA SER A 5 22.79 -10.59 -3.86
C SER A 5 21.45 -11.19 -3.47
N MET A 6 20.83 -11.97 -4.35
CA MET A 6 19.58 -12.69 -4.04
C MET A 6 19.78 -13.66 -2.86
N PHE A 7 20.95 -14.30 -2.78
CA PHE A 7 21.29 -15.21 -1.67
C PHE A 7 21.37 -14.48 -0.31
N GLN A 8 22.00 -13.30 -0.27
CA GLN A 8 22.07 -12.47 0.94
C GLN A 8 20.70 -11.95 1.39
N SER A 9 19.75 -11.91 0.47
CA SER A 9 18.44 -11.26 0.64
C SER A 9 17.28 -12.25 0.74
N ALA A 10 17.56 -13.56 0.65
CA ALA A 10 16.55 -14.62 0.55
C ALA A 10 15.58 -14.68 1.75
N THR A 11 15.99 -14.18 2.91
CA THR A 11 15.19 -14.17 4.14
C THR A 11 14.53 -12.82 4.42
N TRP A 12 14.67 -11.84 3.52
CA TRP A 12 14.09 -10.52 3.76
C TRP A 12 12.56 -10.61 3.72
N PRO A 13 11.87 -10.09 4.74
CA PRO A 13 10.42 -9.96 4.67
C PRO A 13 10.13 -8.84 3.65
N LEU A 14 9.65 -9.18 2.46
CA LEU A 14 9.34 -8.21 1.41
C LEU A 14 7.84 -7.90 1.39
N SER A 15 7.49 -6.67 1.04
CA SER A 15 6.14 -6.25 0.68
C SER A 15 6.14 -5.67 -0.73
N SER A 16 5.04 -5.89 -1.47
CA SER A 16 4.86 -5.31 -2.80
C SER A 16 4.71 -3.80 -2.68
N LEU A 17 5.46 -3.08 -3.52
CA LEU A 17 5.49 -1.62 -3.52
C LEU A 17 4.74 -1.11 -4.76
N ALA A 18 5.22 -1.44 -5.97
CA ALA A 18 4.63 -0.95 -7.21
C ALA A 18 4.80 -1.93 -8.39
N LEU A 19 4.09 -1.67 -9.47
CA LEU A 19 4.38 -2.16 -10.81
C LEU A 19 4.73 -0.96 -11.70
N LEU A 20 5.91 -1.01 -12.30
CA LEU A 20 6.32 -0.05 -13.32
C LEU A 20 6.03 -0.63 -14.70
N SER A 21 5.51 0.21 -15.60
CA SER A 21 5.44 -0.07 -17.04
C SER A 21 6.82 -0.11 -17.71
N VAL A 22 7.88 0.22 -16.98
CA VAL A 22 9.27 0.16 -17.43
C VAL A 22 9.76 -1.29 -17.36
N ASP A 23 10.35 -1.77 -18.45
CA ASP A 23 10.95 -3.09 -18.53
C ASP A 23 12.13 -3.28 -17.55
N LEU A 24 12.28 -4.50 -17.01
CA LEU A 24 13.28 -4.82 -16.00
C LEU A 24 14.71 -4.57 -16.48
N GLU A 25 15.02 -4.80 -17.77
CA GLU A 25 16.34 -4.50 -18.33
C GLU A 25 16.59 -3.00 -18.40
N ALA A 26 15.56 -2.22 -18.70
CA ALA A 26 15.66 -0.77 -18.72
C ALA A 26 15.87 -0.20 -17.31
N VAL A 27 15.15 -0.75 -16.31
CA VAL A 27 15.37 -0.45 -14.88
C VAL A 27 16.81 -0.80 -14.48
N ALA A 28 17.26 -2.02 -14.78
CA ALA A 28 18.60 -2.48 -14.44
C ALA A 28 19.68 -1.61 -15.09
N ARG A 29 19.54 -1.27 -16.37
CA ARG A 29 20.50 -0.39 -17.07
C ARG A 29 20.56 1.01 -16.49
N ARG A 30 19.41 1.63 -16.17
CA ARG A 30 19.35 2.99 -15.60
C ARG A 30 19.98 3.06 -14.22
N LEU A 31 19.72 2.04 -13.39
CA LEU A 31 20.25 1.95 -12.04
C LEU A 31 21.63 1.28 -11.99
N LYS A 32 22.16 0.76 -13.11
CA LYS A 32 23.41 -0.01 -13.18
C LYS A 32 23.40 -1.25 -12.28
N LEU A 33 22.30 -1.99 -12.31
CA LEU A 33 22.09 -3.24 -11.57
C LEU A 33 22.51 -4.46 -12.39
N SER A 34 23.08 -5.45 -11.70
CA SER A 34 23.22 -6.81 -12.24
C SER A 34 21.96 -7.62 -11.95
N LEU A 35 21.34 -8.19 -12.98
CA LEU A 35 20.16 -9.05 -12.83
C LEU A 35 20.59 -10.49 -12.50
N GLU A 36 20.00 -11.04 -11.45
CA GLU A 36 20.12 -12.45 -11.06
C GLU A 36 18.90 -13.23 -11.55
N SER A 37 19.09 -14.51 -11.87
CA SER A 37 18.00 -15.42 -12.25
C SER A 37 17.81 -16.49 -11.18
N SER A 38 16.56 -16.81 -10.89
CA SER A 38 16.15 -17.89 -10.00
C SER A 38 14.82 -18.49 -10.47
N TRP A 39 14.20 -19.31 -9.63
CA TRP A 39 12.93 -19.96 -9.89
C TRP A 39 12.08 -20.01 -8.61
N ASP A 40 10.77 -19.82 -8.73
CA ASP A 40 9.80 -20.02 -7.66
C ASP A 40 8.53 -20.74 -8.17
N GLY A 41 7.47 -20.81 -7.35
CA GLY A 41 6.21 -21.45 -7.73
C GLY A 41 5.48 -20.79 -8.92
N HIS A 42 5.94 -19.64 -9.39
CA HIS A 42 5.40 -18.88 -10.52
C HIS A 42 6.28 -18.95 -11.78
N GLY A 43 7.39 -19.68 -11.74
CA GLY A 43 8.28 -19.86 -12.88
C GLY A 43 9.65 -19.25 -12.65
N ARG A 44 10.37 -18.99 -13.75
CA ARG A 44 11.67 -18.33 -13.68
C ARG A 44 11.46 -16.89 -13.25
N VAL A 45 12.23 -16.43 -12.27
CA VAL A 45 12.23 -15.03 -11.83
C VAL A 45 13.58 -14.41 -12.13
N ARG A 46 13.56 -13.21 -12.69
CA ARG A 46 14.74 -12.34 -12.80
C ARG A 46 14.59 -11.24 -11.79
N ALA A 47 15.64 -10.96 -11.02
CA ALA A 47 15.57 -9.94 -9.98
C ALA A 47 16.89 -9.18 -9.80
N ALA A 48 16.79 -7.98 -9.23
CA ALA A 48 17.92 -7.31 -8.61
C ALA A 48 17.53 -6.77 -7.24
N PHE A 49 18.43 -6.92 -6.28
CA PHE A 49 18.30 -6.42 -4.91
C PHE A 49 19.26 -5.27 -4.72
N PHE A 50 18.79 -4.13 -4.23
CA PHE A 50 19.63 -2.96 -4.08
C PHE A 50 19.15 -2.04 -2.98
N VAL A 51 20.07 -1.20 -2.51
CA VAL A 51 19.82 -0.17 -1.51
C VAL A 51 19.93 1.19 -2.20
N LEU A 52 18.85 1.95 -2.13
CA LEU A 52 18.75 3.32 -2.60
C LEU A 52 18.30 4.18 -1.42
N ASP A 53 19.09 5.20 -1.08
CA ASP A 53 18.82 6.14 0.00
C ASP A 53 18.42 5.47 1.34
N GLY A 54 19.14 4.39 1.68
CA GLY A 54 18.91 3.62 2.90
C GLY A 54 17.71 2.68 2.86
N THR A 55 16.94 2.68 1.76
CA THR A 55 15.80 1.78 1.54
C THR A 55 16.23 0.57 0.73
N ASP A 56 15.86 -0.62 1.20
CA ASP A 56 16.09 -1.89 0.51
C ASP A 56 14.97 -2.15 -0.51
N PHE A 57 15.34 -2.19 -1.79
CA PHE A 57 14.46 -2.48 -2.92
C PHE A 57 14.78 -3.84 -3.53
N VAL A 58 13.74 -4.44 -4.09
CA VAL A 58 13.85 -5.57 -5.01
C VAL A 58 13.05 -5.25 -6.24
N VAL A 59 13.63 -5.45 -7.42
CA VAL A 59 12.91 -5.38 -8.69
C VAL A 59 12.85 -6.76 -9.29
N THR A 60 11.68 -7.21 -9.75
CA THR A 60 11.48 -8.55 -10.30
C THR A 60 10.67 -8.54 -11.58
N HIS A 61 10.89 -9.57 -12.40
CA HIS A 61 10.03 -9.95 -13.51
C HIS A 61 10.02 -11.47 -13.62
N HIS A 62 8.83 -12.08 -13.65
CA HIS A 62 8.66 -13.52 -13.82
C HIS A 62 8.42 -13.88 -15.29
N GLU A 63 8.91 -15.04 -15.69
CA GLU A 63 8.64 -15.62 -17.01
C GLU A 63 7.14 -15.89 -17.17
N GLY A 64 6.51 -15.23 -18.14
CA GLY A 64 5.08 -15.34 -18.39
C GLY A 64 4.26 -14.18 -17.81
N ASP A 65 4.86 -13.34 -16.97
CA ASP A 65 4.28 -12.03 -16.66
C ASP A 65 4.35 -11.15 -17.91
N ALA A 66 3.43 -10.20 -18.00
CA ALA A 66 3.50 -9.28 -19.12
C ALA A 66 4.54 -8.15 -18.86
N PRO A 67 4.82 -7.31 -19.86
CA PRO A 67 5.97 -6.40 -19.80
C PRO A 67 5.87 -5.38 -18.67
N GLY A 68 6.91 -5.29 -17.84
CA GLY A 68 6.97 -4.37 -16.70
C GLY A 68 7.88 -4.89 -15.60
N THR A 69 8.01 -4.10 -14.54
CA THR A 69 8.87 -4.40 -13.39
C THR A 69 8.08 -4.32 -12.10
N HIS A 70 8.01 -5.43 -11.37
CA HIS A 70 7.50 -5.43 -10.01
C HIS A 70 8.56 -4.85 -9.08
N VAL A 71 8.14 -3.98 -8.19
CA VAL A 71 8.98 -3.34 -7.17
C VAL A 71 8.50 -3.81 -5.81
N TRP A 72 9.45 -4.22 -4.98
CA TRP A 72 9.24 -4.66 -3.61
C TRP A 72 10.17 -3.89 -2.68
N THR A 73 9.78 -3.78 -1.41
CA THR A 73 10.61 -3.19 -0.36
C THR A 73 10.70 -4.15 0.82
N ARG A 74 11.73 -4.03 1.67
CA ARG A 74 11.71 -4.71 2.98
C ARG A 74 10.56 -4.16 3.85
N LYS A 75 9.87 -5.05 4.56
CA LYS A 75 8.87 -4.74 5.58
C LYS A 75 9.54 -4.07 6.77
N GLY A 76 8.91 -3.00 7.26
CA GLY A 76 9.44 -2.18 8.35
C GLY A 76 10.59 -1.31 7.88
N GLY A 77 10.48 -0.01 8.12
CA GLY A 77 11.50 0.98 7.77
C GLY A 77 11.01 2.38 8.13
N PRO A 78 11.91 3.33 8.40
CA PRO A 78 11.54 4.67 8.87
C PRO A 78 10.96 5.58 7.77
N VAL A 79 11.07 5.18 6.50
CA VAL A 79 10.69 6.00 5.33
C VAL A 79 9.27 5.66 4.88
N ASP A 80 8.45 6.66 4.63
CA ASP A 80 7.10 6.53 4.07
C ASP A 80 7.09 5.83 2.68
N PRO A 81 6.15 4.91 2.36
CA PRO A 81 6.09 4.23 1.07
C PRO A 81 6.03 5.16 -0.17
N ALA A 82 5.38 6.32 -0.08
CA ALA A 82 5.35 7.28 -1.19
C ALA A 82 6.73 7.91 -1.39
N ALA A 83 7.40 8.29 -0.31
CA ALA A 83 8.78 8.78 -0.34
C ALA A 83 9.75 7.75 -0.94
N ARG A 84 9.66 6.46 -0.54
CA ARG A 84 10.47 5.38 -1.11
C ARG A 84 10.34 5.31 -2.64
N THR A 85 9.13 5.45 -3.14
CA THR A 85 8.89 5.36 -4.58
C THR A 85 9.27 6.63 -5.31
N ALA A 86 9.07 7.80 -4.72
CA ALA A 86 9.58 9.06 -5.27
C ALA A 86 11.11 8.98 -5.47
N SER A 87 11.87 8.49 -4.47
CA SER A 87 13.30 8.26 -4.60
C SER A 87 13.63 7.28 -5.73
N LEU A 88 12.87 6.19 -5.86
CA LEU A 88 13.07 5.20 -6.93
C LEU A 88 12.80 5.80 -8.33
N LEU A 89 11.69 6.51 -8.51
CA LEU A 89 11.32 7.13 -9.79
C LEU A 89 12.34 8.21 -10.18
N ALA A 90 12.78 9.02 -9.21
CA ALA A 90 13.84 10.00 -9.40
C ALA A 90 15.16 9.34 -9.83
N ALA A 91 15.58 8.26 -9.16
CA ALA A 91 16.78 7.51 -9.53
C ALA A 91 16.66 6.85 -10.93
N LEU A 92 15.45 6.46 -11.32
CA LEU A 92 15.15 5.95 -12.65
C LEU A 92 15.04 7.03 -13.73
N GLY A 93 14.93 8.31 -13.34
CA GLY A 93 14.68 9.42 -14.27
C GLY A 93 13.35 9.27 -15.01
N VAL A 94 12.32 8.79 -14.32
CA VAL A 94 10.95 8.64 -14.85
C VAL A 94 9.94 9.34 -13.96
N GLY A 95 8.80 9.72 -14.54
CA GLY A 95 7.71 10.30 -13.77
C GLY A 95 6.70 9.26 -13.26
N PRO A 96 5.74 9.70 -12.45
CA PRO A 96 4.70 8.86 -11.84
C PRO A 96 3.78 8.20 -12.87
N GLU A 97 3.69 8.72 -14.10
CA GLU A 97 2.93 8.12 -15.20
C GLU A 97 3.41 6.71 -15.57
N THR A 98 4.64 6.35 -15.18
CA THR A 98 5.18 5.01 -15.41
C THR A 98 4.69 3.98 -14.40
N VAL A 99 4.10 4.40 -13.28
CA VAL A 99 3.54 3.52 -12.25
C VAL A 99 2.18 3.02 -12.73
N SER A 100 2.09 1.73 -13.05
CA SER A 100 0.85 1.05 -13.43
C SER A 100 0.04 0.57 -12.23
N TYR A 101 0.70 0.40 -11.09
CA TYR A 101 0.10 0.02 -9.81
C TYR A 101 1.02 0.45 -8.67
N SER A 102 0.43 0.88 -7.55
CA SER A 102 1.14 1.08 -6.28
C SER A 102 0.23 0.73 -5.10
N VAL A 103 0.81 0.42 -3.95
CA VAL A 103 0.06 0.14 -2.71
C VAL A 103 -0.34 1.41 -1.92
N TRP A 104 0.15 2.60 -2.27
CA TRP A 104 -0.11 3.88 -1.54
C TRP A 104 -0.77 4.98 -2.39
N GLY A 105 -1.19 4.69 -3.62
CA GLY A 105 -2.21 5.49 -4.30
C GLY A 105 -1.76 6.47 -5.40
N VAL A 106 -0.52 6.41 -5.87
CA VAL A 106 -0.08 7.06 -7.13
C VAL A 106 -0.10 6.04 -8.27
N GLY A 107 -0.70 6.39 -9.42
CA GLY A 107 -0.69 5.54 -10.63
C GLY A 107 -1.78 4.46 -10.70
N THR A 108 -2.97 4.72 -10.18
CA THR A 108 -4.02 3.71 -10.07
C THR A 108 -5.10 3.87 -11.15
N ASP A 109 -4.77 3.53 -12.39
CA ASP A 109 -5.78 3.19 -13.40
C ASP A 109 -5.64 1.72 -13.81
N LEU A 110 -6.27 0.82 -13.06
CA LEU A 110 -6.25 -0.60 -13.36
C LEU A 110 -7.00 -1.00 -14.63
N ARG A 111 -7.71 -0.09 -15.29
CA ARG A 111 -8.38 -0.39 -16.58
C ARG A 111 -7.36 -0.68 -17.68
N HIS A 112 -6.09 -0.34 -17.46
CA HIS A 112 -5.01 -0.47 -18.43
C HIS A 112 -4.09 -1.67 -18.15
N VAL A 113 -4.39 -2.49 -17.13
CA VAL A 113 -3.67 -3.76 -16.92
C VAL A 113 -3.99 -4.70 -18.09
N PRO A 114 -3.01 -5.07 -18.94
CA PRO A 114 -3.27 -5.91 -20.10
C PRO A 114 -3.90 -7.25 -19.71
N ALA A 115 -4.82 -7.76 -20.54
CA ALA A 115 -5.55 -9.01 -20.26
C ALA A 115 -4.64 -10.23 -19.98
N ALA A 116 -3.40 -10.20 -20.47
CA ALA A 116 -2.38 -11.22 -20.21
C ALA A 116 -1.96 -11.33 -18.72
N TRP A 117 -2.22 -10.31 -17.90
CA TRP A 117 -1.97 -10.31 -16.45
C TRP A 117 -3.16 -10.83 -15.63
N GLY A 118 -4.31 -11.11 -16.27
CA GLY A 118 -5.48 -11.69 -15.61
C GLY A 118 -5.29 -13.18 -15.40
N ARG A 119 -5.07 -13.62 -14.15
CA ARG A 119 -5.20 -15.04 -13.79
C ARG A 119 -6.53 -15.56 -14.34
N GLY A 120 -6.46 -16.60 -15.17
CA GLY A 120 -7.60 -17.09 -15.95
C GLY A 120 -8.91 -17.18 -15.15
N ARG A 121 -9.99 -16.66 -15.76
CA ARG A 121 -11.39 -16.70 -15.31
C ARG A 121 -11.70 -16.21 -13.88
N GLY A 122 -10.87 -15.34 -13.30
CA GLY A 122 -11.29 -14.50 -12.17
C GLY A 122 -11.92 -13.19 -12.66
N LYS A 123 -12.89 -12.63 -11.93
CA LYS A 123 -13.23 -11.19 -12.09
C LYS A 123 -11.91 -10.40 -11.99
N PRO A 124 -11.70 -9.33 -12.78
CA PRO A 124 -10.46 -8.55 -12.73
C PRO A 124 -10.15 -8.19 -11.28
N ALA A 125 -8.91 -8.41 -10.86
CA ALA A 125 -8.43 -7.99 -9.55
C ALA A 125 -8.67 -6.48 -9.43
N ARG A 126 -9.58 -6.08 -8.55
CA ARG A 126 -9.84 -4.66 -8.29
C ARG A 126 -8.62 -4.09 -7.58
N SER A 127 -8.26 -2.84 -7.87
CA SER A 127 -7.24 -2.17 -7.07
C SER A 127 -7.77 -2.02 -5.66
N HIS A 128 -6.87 -1.83 -4.71
CA HIS A 128 -7.26 -1.39 -3.39
C HIS A 128 -8.10 -0.10 -3.47
N GLN A 129 -7.77 0.82 -4.38
CA GLN A 129 -8.57 2.02 -4.63
C GLN A 129 -9.94 1.75 -5.24
N ASP A 130 -10.05 0.86 -6.23
CA ASP A 130 -11.36 0.50 -6.81
C ASP A 130 -12.23 -0.21 -5.77
N LEU A 131 -11.64 -1.12 -5.00
CA LEU A 131 -12.32 -1.81 -3.92
C LEU A 131 -12.76 -0.81 -2.86
N TRP A 132 -11.88 0.10 -2.45
CA TRP A 132 -12.17 1.17 -1.49
C TRP A 132 -13.25 2.13 -2.02
N ALA A 133 -13.18 2.56 -3.27
CA ALA A 133 -14.17 3.41 -3.92
C ALA A 133 -15.54 2.73 -4.02
N HIS A 134 -15.58 1.40 -4.19
CA HIS A 134 -16.82 0.64 -4.10
C HIS A 134 -17.30 0.48 -2.66
N PHE A 135 -16.39 0.22 -1.73
CA PHE A 135 -16.67 0.06 -0.31
C PHE A 135 -17.28 1.34 0.28
N ARG A 136 -16.66 2.51 0.08
CA ARG A 136 -17.17 3.81 0.55
C ARG A 136 -18.55 4.15 -0.01
N ARG A 137 -18.85 3.73 -1.25
CA ARG A 137 -20.13 4.02 -1.91
C ARG A 137 -21.24 3.07 -1.49
N ARG A 138 -20.90 1.80 -1.22
CA ARG A 138 -21.87 0.73 -0.92
C ARG A 138 -21.28 -0.28 0.08
N PRO A 139 -21.05 0.11 1.34
CA PRO A 139 -20.43 -0.77 2.33
C PRO A 139 -21.31 -1.98 2.65
N GLU A 140 -22.63 -1.84 2.55
CA GLU A 140 -23.62 -2.92 2.72
C GLU A 140 -23.48 -4.08 1.71
N MET A 141 -22.76 -3.90 0.59
CA MET A 141 -22.47 -5.02 -0.31
C MET A 141 -21.34 -5.93 0.19
N PHE A 142 -20.57 -5.47 1.19
CA PHE A 142 -19.38 -6.15 1.70
C PHE A 142 -19.60 -6.73 3.10
N VAL A 143 -20.59 -6.23 3.83
CA VAL A 143 -20.95 -6.67 5.17
C VAL A 143 -22.46 -6.93 5.25
N ASP A 144 -22.85 -8.04 5.89
CA ASP A 144 -24.25 -8.48 5.98
C ASP A 144 -25.14 -7.48 6.74
N ARG A 145 -24.61 -6.89 7.82
CA ARG A 145 -25.26 -5.81 8.58
C ARG A 145 -24.26 -4.67 8.77
N LEU A 146 -24.66 -3.46 8.40
CA LEU A 146 -23.81 -2.28 8.57
C LEU A 146 -23.77 -1.86 10.05
N SER A 147 -22.62 -2.08 10.68
CA SER A 147 -22.27 -1.52 11.98
C SER A 147 -20.79 -1.19 11.98
N PHE A 148 -20.36 -0.36 12.92
CA PHE A 148 -18.95 -0.02 13.08
C PHE A 148 -18.11 -1.29 13.27
N GLY A 149 -18.60 -2.22 14.10
CA GLY A 149 -17.91 -3.50 14.35
C GLY A 149 -17.76 -4.38 13.10
N THR A 150 -18.79 -4.49 12.26
CA THR A 150 -18.70 -5.32 11.04
C THR A 150 -17.81 -4.69 9.98
N VAL A 151 -17.80 -3.36 9.88
CA VAL A 151 -16.88 -2.62 9.01
C VAL A 151 -15.43 -2.80 9.46
N VAL A 152 -15.14 -2.64 10.76
CA VAL A 152 -13.80 -2.90 11.31
C VAL A 152 -13.36 -4.35 11.06
N ALA A 153 -14.27 -5.33 11.23
CA ALA A 153 -13.98 -6.73 10.95
C ALA A 153 -13.64 -6.98 9.47
N PHE A 154 -14.40 -6.38 8.55
CA PHE A 154 -14.12 -6.44 7.12
C PHE A 154 -12.75 -5.83 6.79
N LEU A 155 -12.46 -4.63 7.30
CA LEU A 155 -11.20 -3.93 7.06
C LEU A 155 -10.00 -4.71 7.59
N ASN A 156 -10.12 -5.32 8.77
CA ASN A 156 -9.07 -6.18 9.32
C ASN A 156 -8.83 -7.42 8.46
N GLY A 157 -9.91 -8.08 8.01
CA GLY A 157 -9.79 -9.25 7.14
C GLY A 157 -9.18 -8.90 5.78
N TYR A 158 -9.57 -7.75 5.23
CA TYR A 158 -9.03 -7.23 3.99
C TYR A 158 -7.55 -6.87 4.09
N ASP A 159 -7.17 -6.13 5.14
CA ASP A 159 -5.78 -5.75 5.39
C ASP A 159 -4.89 -6.99 5.59
N ILE A 160 -5.35 -7.99 6.34
CA ILE A 160 -4.64 -9.28 6.49
C ILE A 160 -4.47 -9.97 5.13
N ALA A 161 -5.52 -10.02 4.31
CA ALA A 161 -5.46 -10.62 2.97
C ALA A 161 -4.53 -9.87 2.01
N SER A 162 -4.33 -8.57 2.24
CA SER A 162 -3.41 -7.69 1.53
C SER A 162 -2.03 -7.59 2.21
N ASP A 163 -1.65 -8.58 3.04
CA ASP A 163 -0.36 -8.64 3.74
C ASP A 163 -0.05 -7.40 4.59
N ARG A 164 -1.11 -6.81 5.16
CA ARG A 164 -1.12 -5.60 5.98
C ARG A 164 -0.69 -4.32 5.27
N ALA A 165 -0.67 -4.32 3.94
CA ALA A 165 -0.18 -3.18 3.17
C ALA A 165 -1.18 -2.01 3.11
N VAL A 166 -2.48 -2.24 3.37
CA VAL A 166 -3.53 -1.23 3.13
C VAL A 166 -3.67 -0.27 4.30
N LEU A 167 -3.55 -0.79 5.53
CA LEU A 167 -3.66 0.00 6.77
C LEU A 167 -2.30 0.17 7.46
N ASP A 168 -1.19 -0.16 6.79
CA ASP A 168 0.15 0.11 7.30
C ASP A 168 0.29 1.59 7.64
N GLY A 169 0.76 1.93 8.84
CA GLY A 169 0.90 3.31 9.33
C GLY A 169 -0.40 4.03 9.72
N PHE A 170 -1.60 3.49 9.43
CA PHE A 170 -2.87 4.18 9.70
C PHE A 170 -3.10 4.42 11.19
N ARG A 171 -2.74 3.45 12.03
CA ARG A 171 -2.89 3.55 13.50
C ARG A 171 -2.00 4.66 14.08
N GLU A 172 -0.76 4.73 13.62
CA GLU A 172 0.23 5.73 14.01
C GLU A 172 -0.24 7.12 13.57
N TRP A 173 -0.77 7.23 12.35
CA TRP A 173 -1.37 8.46 11.83
C TRP A 173 -2.55 8.94 12.70
N LEU A 174 -3.47 8.05 13.07
CA LEU A 174 -4.58 8.39 13.97
C LEU A 174 -4.09 8.83 15.36
N ALA A 175 -3.10 8.13 15.92
CA ALA A 175 -2.54 8.47 17.24
C ALA A 175 -1.83 9.84 17.20
N ALA A 176 -1.10 10.13 16.12
CA ALA A 176 -0.48 11.44 15.91
C ALA A 176 -1.53 12.55 15.77
N LYS A 177 -2.59 12.32 15.00
CA LYS A 177 -3.72 13.25 14.83
C LYS A 177 -4.46 13.51 16.14
N LEU A 178 -4.61 12.48 16.98
CA LEU A 178 -5.28 12.56 18.28
C LEU A 178 -4.37 13.16 19.37
N GLY A 179 -3.04 13.09 19.21
CA GLY A 179 -2.05 13.54 20.19
C GLY A 179 -1.84 12.59 21.37
N TYR A 180 -2.54 11.45 21.41
CA TYR A 180 -2.41 10.42 22.44
C TYR A 180 -2.87 9.04 21.92
N GLY A 181 -2.67 7.99 22.74
CA GLY A 181 -3.26 6.67 22.48
C GLY A 181 -2.41 5.74 21.60
N TRP A 182 -1.08 5.91 21.55
CA TRP A 182 -0.17 5.00 20.83
C TRP A 182 -0.24 3.54 21.28
N ASN A 183 -0.84 3.24 22.42
CA ASN A 183 -1.12 1.88 22.90
C ASN A 183 -2.49 1.35 22.46
N LEU A 184 -3.31 2.15 21.78
CA LEU A 184 -4.63 1.77 21.32
C LEU A 184 -4.58 1.22 19.89
N VAL A 185 -5.57 0.36 19.61
CA VAL A 185 -5.90 -0.16 18.28
C VAL A 185 -6.56 0.93 17.43
N TYR A 186 -6.42 0.87 16.09
CA TYR A 186 -6.86 1.96 15.21
C TYR A 186 -8.36 2.27 15.35
N TRP A 187 -9.22 1.26 15.55
CA TRP A 187 -10.66 1.50 15.68
C TRP A 187 -11.01 2.21 16.99
N ALA A 188 -10.24 2.02 18.07
CA ALA A 188 -10.43 2.77 19.30
C ALA A 188 -9.94 4.23 19.18
N LEU A 189 -8.87 4.46 18.40
CA LEU A 189 -8.41 5.80 18.05
C LEU A 189 -9.43 6.52 17.16
N ALA A 190 -9.97 5.82 16.16
CA ALA A 190 -11.03 6.33 15.30
C ALA A 190 -12.29 6.69 16.12
N GLU A 191 -12.73 5.83 17.05
CA GLU A 191 -13.85 6.16 17.94
C GLU A 191 -13.61 7.48 18.72
N ASN A 192 -12.40 7.72 19.23
CA ASN A 192 -12.08 8.96 19.95
C ASN A 192 -12.10 10.19 19.02
N LEU A 193 -11.65 10.04 17.76
CA LEU A 193 -11.66 11.13 16.78
C LEU A 193 -13.07 11.42 16.26
N ILE A 194 -13.91 10.40 16.14
CA ILE A 194 -15.30 10.52 15.66
C ILE A 194 -16.20 11.11 16.76
N PHE A 195 -15.95 10.75 18.03
CA PHE A 195 -16.72 11.21 19.18
C PHE A 195 -15.86 12.05 20.14
N PRO A 196 -15.47 13.29 19.77
CA PRO A 196 -14.56 14.11 20.57
C PRO A 196 -15.14 14.49 21.94
N ASP A 197 -16.47 14.63 22.04
CA ASP A 197 -17.18 14.96 23.29
C ASP A 197 -17.41 13.74 24.20
N GLY A 198 -16.88 12.58 23.81
CA GLY A 198 -17.04 11.33 24.55
C GLY A 198 -17.88 10.31 23.80
N ARG A 199 -17.49 9.04 23.92
CA ARG A 199 -18.13 7.93 23.22
C ARG A 199 -19.52 7.65 23.80
N PRO A 200 -20.55 7.49 22.95
CA PRO A 200 -21.87 7.04 23.41
C PRO A 200 -21.82 5.66 24.07
N GLU A 201 -22.65 5.44 25.07
CA GLU A 201 -22.82 4.11 25.68
C GLU A 201 -23.34 3.09 24.66
N LYS A 202 -22.83 1.86 24.74
CA LYS A 202 -23.26 0.74 23.91
C LYS A 202 -24.50 0.07 24.56
N PRO A 203 -25.45 -0.47 23.78
CA PRO A 203 -25.44 -0.59 22.32
C PRO A 203 -25.76 0.74 21.64
N TRP A 204 -25.07 1.02 20.53
CA TRP A 204 -25.29 2.22 19.76
C TRP A 204 -26.61 2.18 19.00
N SER A 205 -27.24 3.36 18.88
CA SER A 205 -28.41 3.52 18.00
C SER A 205 -27.99 3.34 16.53
N PRO A 206 -28.91 2.96 15.62
CA PRO A 206 -28.60 2.87 14.19
C PRO A 206 -27.99 4.15 13.62
N MET A 207 -28.42 5.33 14.10
CA MET A 207 -27.88 6.63 13.69
C MET A 207 -26.43 6.83 14.17
N THR A 208 -26.14 6.37 15.40
CA THR A 208 -24.78 6.40 15.96
C THR A 208 -23.86 5.43 15.22
N GLU A 209 -24.34 4.22 14.87
CA GLU A 209 -23.61 3.26 14.05
C GLU A 209 -23.29 3.83 12.67
N GLN A 210 -24.27 4.44 12.00
CA GLN A 210 -24.07 5.09 10.70
C GLN A 210 -23.05 6.24 10.79
N HIS A 211 -23.14 7.07 11.82
CA HIS A 211 -22.18 8.15 12.06
C HIS A 211 -20.76 7.61 12.30
N ALA A 212 -20.62 6.55 13.11
CA ALA A 212 -19.34 5.91 13.37
C ALA A 212 -18.73 5.27 12.10
N VAL A 213 -19.54 4.60 11.28
CA VAL A 213 -19.11 4.03 10.00
C VAL A 213 -18.67 5.14 9.04
N ALA A 214 -19.47 6.20 8.87
CA ALA A 214 -19.15 7.31 8.00
C ALA A 214 -17.86 8.03 8.46
N GLY A 215 -17.71 8.23 9.76
CA GLY A 215 -16.51 8.83 10.36
C GLY A 215 -15.26 7.98 10.12
N LEU A 216 -15.35 6.65 10.26
CA LEU A 216 -14.22 5.76 9.98
C LEU A 216 -13.82 5.78 8.50
N ILE A 217 -14.81 5.76 7.59
CA ILE A 217 -14.54 5.88 6.15
C ILE A 217 -13.86 7.21 5.85
N SER A 218 -14.34 8.31 6.43
CA SER A 218 -13.75 9.64 6.24
C SER A 218 -12.31 9.73 6.76
N LEU A 219 -11.99 9.08 7.88
CA LEU A 219 -10.63 9.05 8.43
C LEU A 219 -9.67 8.27 7.53
N ILE A 220 -10.15 7.18 6.90
CA ILE A 220 -9.35 6.40 5.94
C ILE A 220 -9.16 7.18 4.64
N ASP A 221 -10.21 7.88 4.15
CA ASP A 221 -10.08 8.78 2.99
C ASP A 221 -9.04 9.87 3.26
N GLU A 222 -9.12 10.53 4.42
CA GLU A 222 -8.15 11.55 4.81
C GLU A 222 -6.74 10.99 4.94
N TYR A 223 -6.59 9.77 5.46
CA TYR A 223 -5.30 9.09 5.51
C TYR A 223 -4.72 8.84 4.12
N PHE A 224 -5.53 8.35 3.17
CA PHE A 224 -5.09 8.14 1.80
C PHE A 224 -4.77 9.44 1.07
N GLU A 225 -5.50 10.52 1.34
CA GLU A 225 -5.17 11.86 0.85
C GLU A 225 -3.86 12.38 1.45
N ASN A 226 -3.59 12.13 2.74
CA ASN A 226 -2.33 12.48 3.40
C ASN A 226 -1.13 11.77 2.74
N LEU A 227 -1.26 10.47 2.45
CA LEU A 227 -0.25 9.70 1.72
C LEU A 227 -0.01 10.22 0.29
N ALA A 228 -1.06 10.73 -0.37
CA ALA A 228 -0.95 11.28 -1.71
C ALA A 228 -0.44 12.73 -1.75
N GLY A 229 -0.65 13.49 -0.65
CA GLY A 229 -0.48 14.94 -0.61
C GLY A 229 0.77 15.45 0.09
N ALA A 230 1.53 14.63 0.83
CA ALA A 230 2.72 15.09 1.54
C ALA A 230 3.85 15.52 0.58
N PRO A 231 4.22 16.82 0.51
CA PRO A 231 5.46 17.26 -0.10
C PRO A 231 6.62 17.11 0.91
N GLU A 232 7.80 16.73 0.45
CA GLU A 232 9.03 16.80 1.25
C GLU A 232 9.33 18.25 1.64
N GLU A 233 9.13 18.64 2.89
CA GLU A 233 10.00 19.64 3.51
C GLU A 233 11.01 18.91 4.41
N PRO A 234 12.30 18.90 4.06
CA PRO A 234 13.34 18.40 4.96
C PRO A 234 13.38 19.29 6.20
N PRO A 235 13.57 18.73 7.41
CA PRO A 235 13.76 19.54 8.61
C PRO A 235 15.01 20.40 8.45
N GLU A 236 14.86 21.72 8.59
CA GLU A 236 15.99 22.63 8.78
C GLU A 236 16.78 22.17 10.00
N MET A 237 17.99 21.66 9.76
CA MET A 237 18.93 21.37 10.83
C MET A 237 19.46 22.69 11.38
N VAL A 238 19.15 22.96 12.65
CA VAL A 238 19.83 23.95 13.50
C VAL A 238 21.09 23.32 14.07
#